data_AF-A0A7S0WQW5-F1
#
_entry.id   AF-A0A7S0WQW5-F1
#
_cell.length_a   1.000
_cell.length_b   1.000
_cell.length_c   1.000
_cell.angle_alpha   90.00
_cell.angle_beta   90.00
_cell.angle_gamma   90.00
#
_symmetry.space_group_name_H-M   'P 1'
#
loop_
_entity.id
_entity.type
_entity.pdbx_description
1 polymer ?
#
loop_
_entity_poly.entity_id
_entity_poly.type
_entity_poly.pdbx_seq_one_letter_code
_entity_poly.pdbx_strand_id
1 'polypeptide(L)'
;DTDGANSPSPRKTPAAREARRSFMLPGSTQRGRRGSQRRQSRHQSMTDFDENNYRIKEGNEEYVLQALRVISTERYLMCKQLKRLVRLFTKDAHIIELMTIWYARLLDRRNFPSVMRMMKPQAQASLGQRLGWINFVDYGYPDLTYKLRLPSPDDCEVARRLVRIAVKDKESQSLNNLEINGRPTAQLAEDEALWLLLTNHAPDG
;
A
#
# COMPACT_ATOMS: atom_id res chain seq x y z
N ASP A 1 -21.01 -67.69 23.32
CA ASP A 1 -21.57 -66.61 24.16
C ASP A 1 -21.81 -65.35 23.34
N THR A 2 -23.09 -65.18 23.00
CA THR A 2 -23.86 -63.97 22.63
C THR A 2 -23.20 -62.94 21.70
N ASP A 3 -23.56 -62.87 20.41
CA ASP A 3 -24.81 -62.38 19.78
C ASP A 3 -25.04 -60.86 19.82
N GLY A 4 -25.46 -60.34 18.66
CA GLY A 4 -26.32 -59.16 18.54
C GLY A 4 -25.65 -57.94 17.89
N ALA A 5 -25.50 -57.84 16.57
CA ALA A 5 -26.55 -57.50 15.59
C ALA A 5 -27.12 -56.07 15.82
N ASN A 6 -26.80 -55.08 14.99
CA ASN A 6 -27.32 -54.77 13.65
C ASN A 6 -28.23 -53.52 13.70
N SER A 7 -27.86 -52.51 12.89
CA SER A 7 -28.64 -51.45 12.20
C SER A 7 -30.19 -51.53 12.30
N PRO A 8 -31.00 -50.43 12.18
CA PRO A 8 -30.92 -49.47 11.06
C PRO A 8 -31.50 -48.03 11.24
N SER A 9 -31.29 -47.18 10.25
CA SER A 9 -32.05 -45.93 10.00
C SER A 9 -33.45 -46.20 9.43
N PRO A 10 -34.43 -45.28 9.64
CA PRO A 10 -35.31 -44.82 8.54
C PRO A 10 -35.64 -43.30 8.65
N ARG A 11 -35.46 -42.47 7.61
CA ARG A 11 -36.40 -42.07 6.53
C ARG A 11 -37.77 -41.45 6.93
N LYS A 12 -37.98 -40.22 6.41
CA LYS A 12 -39.18 -39.63 5.75
C LYS A 12 -40.37 -39.08 6.60
N THR A 13 -40.57 -37.74 6.52
CA THR A 13 -41.78 -36.88 6.17
C THR A 13 -43.21 -37.32 6.58
N PRO A 14 -44.29 -36.52 6.41
CA PRO A 14 -44.60 -35.09 6.59
C PRO A 14 -45.92 -34.86 7.41
N ALA A 15 -46.42 -33.62 7.45
CA ALA A 15 -47.83 -33.21 7.71
C ALA A 15 -48.36 -33.12 9.16
N ALA A 16 -48.87 -31.95 9.55
CA ALA A 16 -50.30 -31.75 9.86
C ALA A 16 -50.63 -30.31 10.31
N ARG A 17 -51.63 -29.74 9.62
CA ARG A 17 -52.71 -28.83 10.11
C ARG A 17 -52.29 -27.49 10.72
N GLU A 18 -52.49 -26.34 10.08
CA GLU A 18 -53.77 -25.77 9.60
C GLU A 18 -54.90 -25.86 10.64
N ALA A 19 -55.15 -24.78 11.38
CA ALA A 19 -56.31 -23.93 11.13
C ALA A 19 -56.65 -23.00 12.33
N ARG A 20 -57.21 -21.84 11.96
CA ARG A 20 -58.07 -20.90 12.72
C ARG A 20 -57.32 -19.79 13.47
N ARG A 21 -57.27 -18.55 12.94
CA ARG A 21 -58.37 -17.54 12.91
C ARG A 21 -59.08 -17.48 14.27
N SER A 22 -59.21 -16.38 14.99
CA SER A 22 -58.96 -14.95 14.82
C SER A 22 -59.20 -14.37 16.22
N PHE A 23 -58.59 -13.25 16.60
CA PHE A 23 -59.30 -12.13 17.24
C PHE A 23 -58.33 -10.95 17.39
N MET A 24 -58.67 -9.88 16.69
CA MET A 24 -58.09 -8.54 16.82
C MET A 24 -58.40 -7.97 18.21
N LEU A 25 -57.50 -7.13 18.74
CA LEU A 25 -57.76 -5.70 19.02
C LEU A 25 -56.40 -4.98 19.29
N PRO A 26 -56.33 -3.65 19.16
CA PRO A 26 -55.19 -2.93 18.62
C PRO A 26 -54.43 -2.08 19.65
N GLY A 27 -53.23 -1.65 19.27
CA GLY A 27 -52.65 -0.41 19.79
C GLY A 27 -51.42 -0.58 20.68
N SER A 28 -50.24 -0.65 20.05
CA SER A 28 -49.02 -0.12 20.66
C SER A 28 -48.08 0.41 19.57
N THR A 29 -48.33 1.66 19.20
CA THR A 29 -47.35 2.69 18.84
C THR A 29 -45.93 2.22 18.51
N GLN A 30 -45.67 1.83 17.25
CA GLN A 30 -44.32 1.87 16.69
C GLN A 30 -44.03 3.31 16.23
N ARG A 31 -43.66 4.19 17.17
CA ARG A 31 -42.96 5.45 16.86
C ARG A 31 -41.48 5.24 17.09
N GLY A 32 -40.69 5.41 16.02
CA GLY A 32 -39.28 5.76 16.17
C GLY A 32 -38.24 4.77 15.63
N ARG A 33 -38.33 4.35 14.36
CA ARG A 33 -37.17 3.74 13.65
C ARG A 33 -37.02 4.13 12.18
N ARG A 34 -37.42 5.35 11.79
CA ARG A 34 -37.16 5.89 10.43
C ARG A 34 -36.31 7.16 10.39
N GLY A 35 -35.97 7.72 11.56
CA GLY A 35 -35.18 8.96 11.65
C GLY A 35 -33.66 8.78 11.65
N SER A 36 -33.14 7.60 12.00
CA SER A 36 -31.68 7.40 12.18
C SER A 36 -30.93 7.10 10.89
N GLN A 37 -31.53 6.40 9.92
CA GLN A 37 -30.84 6.11 8.65
C GLN A 37 -30.70 7.38 7.79
N ARG A 38 -31.71 8.24 7.74
CA ARG A 38 -31.65 9.49 6.95
C ARG A 38 -30.65 10.53 7.50
N ARG A 39 -30.38 10.53 8.80
CA ARG A 39 -29.37 11.43 9.41
C ARG A 39 -27.93 10.95 9.15
N GLN A 40 -27.69 9.64 9.10
CA GLN A 40 -26.37 9.11 8.73
C GLN A 40 -26.07 9.30 7.23
N SER A 41 -27.07 9.14 6.35
CA SER A 41 -26.90 9.38 4.91
C SER A 41 -26.66 10.85 4.55
N ARG A 42 -27.19 11.80 5.33
CA ARG A 42 -26.97 13.25 5.11
C ARG A 42 -25.61 13.76 5.61
N HIS A 43 -24.99 13.09 6.58
CA HIS A 43 -23.61 13.38 6.98
C HIS A 43 -22.57 12.67 6.12
N GLN A 44 -22.95 11.59 5.43
CA GLN A 44 -22.10 10.93 4.44
C GLN A 44 -22.07 11.69 3.11
N SER A 45 -23.18 12.34 2.71
CA SER A 45 -23.25 13.06 1.43
C SER A 45 -22.52 14.42 1.39
N MET A 46 -21.79 14.81 2.44
CA MET A 46 -21.03 16.08 2.50
C MET A 46 -19.52 15.86 2.65
N THR A 47 -19.08 14.61 2.77
CA THR A 47 -17.66 14.23 2.74
C THR A 47 -17.21 13.68 1.40
N ASP A 48 -18.12 13.49 0.44
CA ASP A 48 -17.80 13.32 -0.97
C ASP A 48 -17.47 14.69 -1.58
N PHE A 49 -16.55 15.43 -0.94
CA PHE A 49 -15.77 16.42 -1.66
C PHE A 49 -14.93 15.60 -2.64
N ASP A 50 -15.08 15.85 -3.93
CA ASP A 50 -14.47 15.11 -5.03
C ASP A 50 -12.93 15.20 -4.94
N GLU A 51 -12.32 14.47 -3.99
CA GLU A 51 -10.90 14.53 -3.62
C GLU A 51 -9.99 14.15 -4.80
N ASN A 52 -10.56 13.57 -5.84
CA ASN A 52 -9.85 13.06 -7.00
C ASN A 52 -9.86 13.98 -8.22
N ASN A 53 -10.61 15.10 -8.21
CA ASN A 53 -10.81 15.89 -9.44
C ASN A 53 -10.13 17.27 -9.45
N TYR A 54 -9.38 17.61 -8.41
CA TYR A 54 -8.63 18.87 -8.35
C TYR A 54 -7.19 18.65 -8.77
N ARG A 55 -6.86 19.00 -10.01
CA ARG A 55 -5.48 19.18 -10.47
C ARG A 55 -5.16 20.65 -10.57
N ILE A 56 -3.93 21.02 -10.22
CA ILE A 56 -3.45 22.38 -10.49
C ILE A 56 -3.40 22.54 -12.01
N LYS A 57 -3.90 23.68 -12.51
CA LYS A 57 -3.82 23.98 -13.95
C LYS A 57 -2.36 23.94 -14.38
N GLU A 58 -2.11 23.28 -15.51
CA GLU A 58 -0.77 23.16 -16.08
C GLU A 58 -0.17 24.56 -16.27
N GLY A 59 1.05 24.77 -15.74
CA GLY A 59 1.72 26.09 -15.69
C GLY A 59 1.69 26.79 -14.33
N ASN A 60 0.71 26.51 -13.47
CA ASN A 60 0.65 27.10 -12.12
C ASN A 60 1.37 26.28 -11.05
N GLU A 61 1.76 25.04 -11.37
CA GLU A 61 2.40 24.13 -10.41
C GLU A 61 3.68 24.70 -9.79
N GLU A 62 4.49 25.40 -10.57
CA GLU A 62 5.75 25.99 -10.10
C GLU A 62 5.52 27.07 -9.04
N TYR A 63 4.55 27.96 -9.27
CA TYR A 63 4.15 28.98 -8.29
C TYR A 63 3.60 28.35 -7.01
N VAL A 64 2.77 27.31 -7.14
CA VAL A 64 2.23 26.58 -5.99
C VAL A 64 3.35 25.88 -5.22
N LEU A 65 4.29 25.25 -5.92
CA LEU A 65 5.45 24.60 -5.30
C LEU A 65 6.32 25.61 -4.53
N GLN A 66 6.56 26.79 -5.11
CA GLN A 66 7.31 27.85 -4.45
C GLN A 66 6.59 28.37 -3.21
N ALA A 67 5.27 28.55 -3.26
CA ALA A 67 4.47 28.90 -2.09
C ALA A 67 4.55 27.81 -1.00
N LEU A 68 4.44 26.54 -1.39
CA LEU A 68 4.57 25.41 -0.46
C LEU A 68 5.97 25.32 0.15
N ARG A 69 7.02 25.70 -0.58
CA ARG A 69 8.38 25.80 -0.05
C ARG A 69 8.48 26.82 1.08
N VAL A 70 7.90 28.01 0.89
CA VAL A 70 7.84 29.03 1.95
C VAL A 70 7.04 28.53 3.14
N ILE A 71 5.87 27.92 2.93
CA ILE A 71 5.02 27.40 4.01
C ILE A 71 5.70 26.28 4.81
N SER A 72 6.55 25.47 4.16
CA SER A 72 7.24 24.36 4.80
C SER A 72 8.22 24.76 5.90
N THR A 73 8.63 26.04 5.97
CA THR A 73 9.56 26.52 7.01
C THR A 73 8.89 26.59 8.39
N GLU A 74 7.59 26.85 8.43
CA GLU A 74 6.82 27.10 9.65
C GLU A 74 5.84 25.97 10.01
N ARG A 75 5.45 25.15 9.04
CA ARG A 75 4.38 24.17 9.21
C ARG A 75 4.90 22.73 9.15
N TYR A 76 4.15 21.86 9.82
CA TYR A 76 4.34 20.41 9.77
C TYR A 76 3.11 19.77 9.15
N LEU A 77 3.30 18.64 8.48
CA LEU A 77 2.21 17.88 7.85
C LEU A 77 2.24 16.41 8.26
N MET A 78 1.07 15.78 8.20
CA MET A 78 0.95 14.33 8.20
C MET A 78 1.07 13.78 6.78
N CYS A 79 1.51 12.54 6.64
CA CYS A 79 1.61 11.82 5.37
C CYS A 79 0.26 11.80 4.64
N LYS A 80 -0.86 11.71 5.36
CA LYS A 80 -2.21 11.81 4.77
C LYS A 80 -2.43 13.14 4.03
N GLN A 81 -1.95 14.25 4.60
CA GLN A 81 -2.04 15.58 3.97
C GLN A 81 -1.07 15.67 2.79
N LEU A 82 0.14 15.14 2.95
CA LEU A 82 1.13 15.10 1.88
C LEU A 82 0.62 14.32 0.66
N LYS A 83 -0.05 13.17 0.85
CA LYS A 83 -0.69 12.42 -0.25
C LYS A 83 -1.68 13.26 -1.04
N ARG A 84 -2.48 14.08 -0.34
CA ARG A 84 -3.43 14.99 -1.01
C ARG A 84 -2.68 16.00 -1.86
N LEU A 85 -1.61 16.60 -1.34
CA LEU A 85 -0.78 17.53 -2.11
C LEU A 85 -0.16 16.85 -3.34
N VAL A 86 0.38 15.63 -3.21
CA VAL A 86 0.95 14.87 -4.35
C VAL A 86 -0.05 14.74 -5.50
N ARG A 87 -1.32 14.46 -5.20
CA ARG A 87 -2.37 14.30 -6.22
C ARG A 87 -2.66 15.56 -7.02
N LEU A 88 -2.34 16.73 -6.46
CA LEU A 88 -2.58 18.02 -7.12
C LEU A 88 -1.58 18.30 -8.24
N PHE A 89 -0.39 17.68 -8.17
CA PHE A 89 0.70 17.86 -9.13
C PHE A 89 0.66 16.77 -10.20
N THR A 90 1.00 17.15 -11.43
CA THR A 90 1.07 16.24 -12.59
C THR A 90 2.50 15.92 -12.98
N LYS A 91 3.43 16.85 -12.79
CA LYS A 91 4.85 16.67 -13.16
C LYS A 91 5.62 15.93 -12.06
N ASP A 92 6.26 14.83 -12.44
CA ASP A 92 7.08 14.02 -11.53
C ASP A 92 8.20 14.83 -10.87
N ALA A 93 8.82 15.79 -11.60
CA ALA A 93 9.84 16.67 -11.05
C ALA A 93 9.32 17.52 -9.86
N HIS A 94 8.12 18.08 -9.98
CA HIS A 94 7.50 18.85 -8.90
C HIS A 94 7.08 17.98 -7.72
N ILE A 95 6.61 16.76 -7.99
CA ILE A 95 6.28 15.79 -6.94
C ILE A 95 7.54 15.43 -6.14
N ILE A 96 8.66 15.16 -6.81
CA ILE A 96 9.94 14.86 -6.14
C ILE A 96 10.38 16.04 -5.26
N GLU A 97 10.31 17.27 -5.78
CA GLU A 97 10.69 18.45 -5.01
C GLU A 97 9.75 18.68 -3.81
N LEU A 98 8.44 18.51 -4.01
CA LEU A 98 7.45 18.56 -2.94
C LEU A 98 7.76 17.54 -1.84
N MET A 99 8.04 16.28 -2.20
CA MET A 99 8.41 15.23 -1.24
C MET A 99 9.69 15.59 -0.48
N THR A 100 10.69 16.10 -1.20
CA THR A 100 11.99 16.47 -0.62
C THR A 100 11.82 17.59 0.41
N ILE A 101 11.05 18.63 0.07
CA ILE A 101 10.78 19.77 0.96
C ILE A 101 10.06 19.31 2.23
N TRP A 102 9.01 18.50 2.09
CA TRP A 102 8.16 18.13 3.22
C TRP A 102 8.70 16.99 4.07
N TYR A 103 9.65 16.18 3.58
CA TYR A 103 10.18 15.02 4.30
C TYR A 103 10.64 15.37 5.73
N ALA A 104 11.43 16.45 5.87
CA ALA A 104 11.92 16.90 7.18
C ALA A 104 10.79 17.39 8.12
N ARG A 105 9.63 17.75 7.57
CA ARG A 105 8.48 18.37 8.25
C ARG A 105 7.29 17.42 8.41
N LEU A 106 7.49 16.12 8.15
CA LEU A 106 6.49 15.09 8.40
C LEU A 106 6.44 14.71 9.88
N LEU A 107 5.23 14.69 10.44
CA LEU A 107 4.97 14.25 11.82
C LEU A 107 4.96 12.72 11.96
N ASP A 108 4.49 12.01 10.94
CA ASP A 108 4.28 10.56 10.92
C ASP A 108 5.15 9.87 9.85
N ARG A 109 6.47 10.08 9.91
CA ARG A 109 7.43 9.56 8.91
C ARG A 109 7.36 8.05 8.66
N ARG A 110 6.92 7.26 9.66
CA ARG A 110 6.70 5.81 9.51
C ARG A 110 5.72 5.46 8.38
N ASN A 111 4.80 6.37 8.04
CA ASN A 111 3.82 6.18 6.97
C ASN A 111 4.33 6.69 5.60
N PHE A 112 5.54 7.22 5.52
CA PHE A 112 6.10 7.80 4.31
C PHE A 112 6.18 6.81 3.12
N PRO A 113 6.48 5.51 3.30
CA PRO A 113 6.45 4.52 2.21
C PRO A 113 5.11 4.50 1.46
N SER A 114 4.00 4.71 2.18
CA SER A 114 2.68 4.75 1.57
C SER A 114 2.42 5.98 0.69
N VAL A 115 3.21 7.05 0.85
CA VAL A 115 3.21 8.24 -0.04
C VAL A 115 4.07 7.97 -1.26
N MET A 116 5.25 7.36 -1.07
CA MET A 116 6.18 7.03 -2.15
C MET A 116 5.58 6.08 -3.19
N ARG A 117 4.74 5.13 -2.75
CA ARG A 117 3.99 4.24 -3.66
C ARG A 117 3.02 4.95 -4.62
N MET A 118 2.70 6.22 -4.39
CA MET A 118 1.89 7.02 -5.33
C MET A 118 2.71 7.57 -6.50
N MET A 119 4.04 7.51 -6.42
CA MET A 119 4.95 8.02 -7.44
C MET A 119 5.30 6.92 -8.44
N LYS A 120 5.63 7.31 -9.68
CA LYS A 120 6.16 6.38 -10.70
C LYS A 120 7.53 5.82 -10.28
N PRO A 121 7.90 4.61 -10.74
CA PRO A 121 9.18 3.96 -10.40
C PRO A 121 10.42 4.86 -10.57
N GLN A 122 10.52 5.57 -11.70
CA GLN A 122 11.65 6.47 -11.96
C GLN A 122 11.71 7.62 -10.95
N ALA A 123 10.56 8.19 -10.58
CA ALA A 123 10.48 9.28 -9.64
C ALA A 123 10.82 8.83 -8.20
N GLN A 124 10.43 7.61 -7.82
CA GLN A 124 10.84 6.99 -6.55
C GLN A 124 12.36 6.88 -6.45
N ALA A 125 13.00 6.33 -7.48
CA ALA A 125 14.45 6.20 -7.52
C ALA A 125 15.17 7.56 -7.44
N SER A 126 14.67 8.57 -8.15
CA SER A 126 15.21 9.94 -8.07
C SER A 126 15.01 10.58 -6.69
N LEU A 127 13.89 10.32 -6.02
CA LEU A 127 13.65 10.79 -4.66
C LEU A 127 14.62 10.15 -3.67
N GLY A 128 14.86 8.83 -3.79
CA GLY A 128 15.83 8.13 -2.95
C GLY A 128 17.25 8.68 -3.05
N GLN A 129 17.68 9.04 -4.27
CA GLN A 129 18.96 9.72 -4.46
C GLN A 129 19.03 11.11 -3.83
N ARG A 130 17.90 11.85 -3.76
CA ARG A 130 17.85 13.19 -3.15
C ARG A 130 17.80 13.15 -1.63
N LEU A 131 17.04 12.23 -1.05
CA LEU A 131 16.90 12.09 0.40
C LEU A 131 18.06 11.32 1.05
N GLY A 132 18.79 10.54 0.24
CA GLY A 132 19.72 9.53 0.71
C GLY A 132 18.99 8.26 1.16
N TRP A 133 19.62 7.11 0.96
CA TRP A 133 18.97 5.82 1.18
C TRP A 133 18.60 5.56 2.64
N ILE A 134 19.35 6.11 3.60
CA ILE A 134 19.03 5.98 5.03
C ILE A 134 17.65 6.57 5.40
N ASN A 135 17.23 7.60 4.67
CA ASN A 135 15.96 8.30 4.90
C ASN A 135 14.82 7.72 4.05
N PHE A 136 15.16 7.02 2.97
CA PHE A 136 14.23 6.51 1.97
C PHE A 136 13.87 5.05 2.18
N VAL A 137 14.84 4.20 2.54
CA VAL A 137 14.67 2.75 2.60
C VAL A 137 14.05 2.36 3.94
N ASP A 138 12.87 1.76 3.89
CA ASP A 138 12.29 1.02 5.01
C ASP A 138 12.40 -0.48 4.69
N TYR A 139 13.23 -1.21 5.43
CA TYR A 139 13.43 -2.65 5.22
C TYR A 139 12.21 -3.50 5.59
N GLY A 140 11.23 -2.93 6.31
CA GLY A 140 9.91 -3.56 6.49
C GLY A 140 9.03 -3.47 5.24
N TYR A 141 9.34 -2.56 4.31
CA TYR A 141 8.61 -2.34 3.07
C TYR A 141 9.61 -2.12 1.90
N PRO A 142 10.32 -3.18 1.48
CA PRO A 142 11.36 -3.10 0.45
C PRO A 142 10.79 -3.01 -0.98
N ASP A 143 9.47 -2.88 -1.15
CA ASP A 143 8.75 -2.97 -2.43
C ASP A 143 8.78 -1.67 -3.26
N LEU A 144 9.83 -0.86 -3.11
CA LEU A 144 10.02 0.39 -3.84
C LEU A 144 11.01 0.23 -5.00
N THR A 145 11.08 1.25 -5.86
CA THR A 145 12.06 1.27 -6.96
C THR A 145 13.37 1.93 -6.51
N TYR A 146 14.47 1.20 -6.67
CA TYR A 146 15.82 1.66 -6.35
C TYR A 146 16.68 1.76 -7.60
N LYS A 147 17.50 2.82 -7.69
CA LYS A 147 18.55 2.96 -8.72
C LYS A 147 19.89 3.03 -8.01
N LEU A 148 20.47 1.85 -7.78
CA LEU A 148 21.69 1.66 -7.00
C LEU A 148 22.91 1.57 -7.92
N ARG A 149 23.97 2.30 -7.57
CA ARG A 149 25.28 2.23 -8.21
C ARG A 149 26.22 1.50 -7.27
N LEU A 150 26.46 0.21 -7.52
CA LEU A 150 27.28 -0.63 -6.65
C LEU A 150 28.69 -0.13 -6.32
N PRO A 151 29.37 0.71 -7.15
CA PRO A 151 30.62 1.34 -6.74
C PRO A 151 30.49 2.33 -5.56
N SER A 152 29.29 2.84 -5.31
CA SER A 152 29.00 3.70 -4.15
C SER A 152 28.80 2.84 -2.90
N PRO A 153 29.50 3.12 -1.78
CA PRO A 153 29.39 2.31 -0.57
C PRO A 153 27.96 2.28 -0.02
N ASP A 154 27.27 3.43 0.00
CA ASP A 154 25.90 3.55 0.49
C ASP A 154 24.93 2.70 -0.34
N ASP A 155 25.05 2.78 -1.67
CA ASP A 155 24.21 2.03 -2.60
C ASP A 155 24.50 0.53 -2.50
N CYS A 156 25.77 0.16 -2.30
CA CYS A 156 26.21 -1.22 -2.10
C CYS A 156 25.62 -1.80 -0.81
N GLU A 157 25.62 -1.05 0.29
CA GLU A 157 25.03 -1.51 1.55
C GLU A 157 23.52 -1.74 1.43
N VAL A 158 22.82 -0.83 0.77
CA VAL A 158 21.38 -0.98 0.48
C VAL A 158 21.14 -2.23 -0.37
N ALA A 159 21.91 -2.40 -1.44
CA ALA A 159 21.82 -3.58 -2.30
C ALA A 159 22.04 -4.87 -1.51
N ARG A 160 23.07 -4.95 -0.67
CA ARG A 160 23.35 -6.13 0.18
C ARG A 160 22.19 -6.44 1.11
N ARG A 161 21.61 -5.42 1.76
CA ARG A 161 20.46 -5.61 2.66
C ARG A 161 19.21 -6.08 1.92
N LEU A 162 18.93 -5.53 0.73
CA LEU A 162 17.82 -5.97 -0.11
C LEU A 162 18.01 -7.43 -0.56
N VAL A 163 19.22 -7.82 -0.99
CA VAL A 163 19.54 -9.21 -1.33
C VAL A 163 19.32 -10.14 -0.14
N ARG A 164 19.74 -9.76 1.08
CA ARG A 164 19.50 -10.57 2.28
C ARG A 164 18.00 -10.76 2.59
N ILE A 165 17.16 -9.77 2.26
CA ILE A 165 15.70 -9.89 2.41
C ILE A 165 15.16 -10.86 1.36
N ALA A 166 15.56 -10.70 0.10
CA ALA A 166 15.16 -11.59 -0.99
C ALA A 166 15.55 -13.05 -0.74
N VAL A 167 16.79 -13.31 -0.30
CA VAL A 167 17.27 -14.67 0.03
C VAL A 167 16.47 -15.31 1.17
N LYS A 168 15.97 -14.51 2.12
CA LYS A 168 15.14 -15.01 3.21
C LYS A 168 13.71 -15.29 2.77
N ASP A 169 13.20 -14.51 1.81
CA ASP A 169 11.87 -14.68 1.25
C ASP A 169 11.88 -15.69 0.10
N LYS A 170 11.89 -16.97 0.45
CA LYS A 170 11.95 -18.08 -0.52
C LYS A 170 10.66 -18.27 -1.33
N GLU A 171 9.59 -17.56 -0.99
CA GLU A 171 8.29 -17.70 -1.64
C GLU A 171 8.13 -16.76 -2.85
N SER A 172 8.97 -15.72 -2.93
CA SER A 172 8.83 -14.65 -3.93
C SER A 172 9.94 -14.71 -4.98
N GLN A 173 9.55 -14.72 -6.27
CA GLN A 173 10.49 -14.54 -7.37
C GLN A 173 11.01 -13.10 -7.39
N SER A 174 12.30 -12.93 -7.06
CA SER A 174 12.95 -11.64 -6.83
C SER A 174 13.74 -11.11 -8.04
N LEU A 175 14.13 -11.98 -8.96
CA LEU A 175 14.92 -11.69 -10.16
C LEU A 175 14.03 -11.67 -11.40
N ASN A 176 13.74 -10.46 -11.87
CA ASN A 176 12.96 -10.22 -13.09
C ASN A 176 13.72 -9.26 -14.01
N ASN A 177 13.57 -9.42 -15.32
CA ASN A 177 14.17 -8.55 -16.35
C ASN A 177 15.70 -8.41 -16.20
N LEU A 178 16.40 -9.52 -15.92
CA LEU A 178 17.83 -9.50 -15.70
C LEU A 178 18.58 -9.35 -17.03
N GLU A 179 19.40 -8.32 -17.15
CA GLU A 179 20.25 -8.07 -18.30
C GLU A 179 21.72 -8.11 -17.89
N ILE A 180 22.53 -8.89 -18.61
CA ILE A 180 23.99 -8.95 -18.42
C ILE A 180 24.63 -8.34 -19.67
N ASN A 181 25.39 -7.25 -19.50
CA ASN A 181 26.03 -6.52 -20.60
C ASN A 181 25.04 -6.11 -21.71
N GLY A 182 23.84 -5.66 -21.33
CA GLY A 182 22.79 -5.24 -22.25
C GLY A 182 22.10 -6.38 -23.00
N ARG A 183 22.33 -7.64 -22.60
CA ARG A 183 21.64 -8.80 -23.15
C ARG A 183 20.64 -9.32 -22.15
N PRO A 184 19.35 -9.47 -22.51
CA PRO A 184 18.37 -10.10 -21.64
C PRO A 184 18.79 -11.53 -21.38
N THR A 185 18.76 -11.91 -20.12
CA THR A 185 18.99 -13.30 -19.70
C THR A 185 17.64 -14.00 -19.70
N ALA A 186 17.59 -15.25 -20.14
CA ALA A 186 16.41 -16.07 -19.98
C ALA A 186 16.00 -16.11 -18.50
N GLN A 187 14.70 -16.32 -18.23
CA GLN A 187 14.18 -16.43 -16.86
C GLN A 187 15.06 -17.41 -16.07
N LEU A 188 15.80 -16.85 -15.12
CA LEU A 188 16.73 -17.59 -14.29
C LEU A 188 15.92 -18.25 -13.17
N ALA A 189 16.07 -19.56 -13.01
CA ALA A 189 15.46 -20.24 -11.87
C ALA A 189 16.16 -19.78 -10.58
N GLU A 190 15.42 -19.19 -9.66
CA GLU A 190 15.91 -18.79 -8.34
C GLU A 190 16.00 -20.00 -7.41
N ASP A 191 16.89 -20.94 -7.74
CA ASP A 191 17.17 -22.12 -6.92
C ASP A 191 18.25 -21.85 -5.85
N GLU A 192 18.40 -22.80 -4.93
CA GLU A 192 19.41 -22.72 -3.86
C GLU A 192 20.84 -22.61 -4.41
N ALA A 193 21.09 -23.24 -5.58
CA ALA A 193 22.38 -23.18 -6.26
C ALA A 193 22.72 -21.77 -6.75
N LEU A 194 21.73 -21.05 -7.32
CA LEU A 194 21.90 -19.65 -7.73
C LEU A 194 22.24 -18.76 -6.54
N TRP A 195 21.47 -18.86 -5.46
CA TRP A 195 21.68 -18.03 -4.28
C TRP A 195 23.02 -18.34 -3.59
N LEU A 196 23.43 -19.60 -3.55
CA LEU A 196 24.77 -20.00 -3.11
C LEU A 196 25.87 -19.41 -4.00
N LEU A 197 25.70 -19.41 -5.32
CA LEU A 197 26.68 -18.82 -6.25
C LEU A 197 26.81 -17.31 -6.05
N LEU A 198 25.70 -16.60 -5.86
CA LEU A 198 25.68 -15.15 -5.66
C LEU A 198 26.25 -14.73 -4.28
N THR A 199 26.18 -15.61 -3.29
CA THR A 199 26.63 -15.33 -1.91
C THR A 199 28.03 -15.84 -1.61
N ASN A 200 28.46 -16.98 -2.17
CA ASN A 200 29.77 -17.59 -1.90
C ASN A 200 30.96 -16.85 -2.55
N HIS A 201 30.73 -15.95 -3.51
CA HIS A 201 31.78 -15.16 -4.15
C HIS A 201 31.97 -13.76 -3.56
N ALA A 202 31.26 -13.40 -2.49
CA ALA A 202 31.58 -12.22 -1.72
C ALA A 202 32.66 -12.62 -0.69
N PRO A 203 33.96 -12.30 -0.90
CA PRO A 203 34.91 -12.39 0.18
C PRO A 203 34.41 -11.43 1.27
N ASP A 204 34.11 -11.98 2.44
CA ASP A 204 33.75 -11.20 3.61
C ASP A 204 34.85 -10.15 3.86
N GLY A 205 34.47 -8.88 3.70
CA GLY A 205 35.30 -7.70 3.95
C GLY A 205 34.44 -6.59 4.51
#